data_AF-A0A932YG44-F1
#
_entry.id   AF-A0A932YG44-F1
#
_cell.length_a   1.000
_cell.length_b   1.000
_cell.length_c   1.000
_cell.angle_alpha   90.00
_cell.angle_beta   90.00
_cell.angle_gamma   90.00
#
_symmetry.space_group_name_H-M   'P 1'
#
loop_
_entity.id
_entity.type
_entity.pdbx_description
1 polymer ?
#
loop_
_entity_poly.entity_id
_entity_poly.type
_entity_poly.pdbx_seq_one_letter_code
_entity_poly.pdbx_strand_id
1 'polypeptide(L)'
;MEEKITDIEGLAGLIQRTMASKEDLQTLASKEDLSRLEEKMDDGFRGVNARLDLVREDISDLPAIRHELQDLRQRVERLEKQSV
;
A
#
# COMPACT_ATOMS: atom_id res chain seq x y z
N MET A 1 19.85 -37.60 -21.71
CA MET A 1 20.43 -37.91 -23.04
C MET A 1 20.51 -36.59 -23.77
N GLU A 2 21.70 -36.06 -24.02
CA GLU A 2 21.84 -34.84 -24.83
C GLU A 2 21.58 -35.21 -26.29
N GLU A 3 20.55 -34.60 -26.89
CA GLU A 3 20.26 -34.73 -28.31
C GLU A 3 21.40 -34.04 -29.08
N LYS A 4 22.30 -34.83 -29.68
CA LYS A 4 23.36 -34.27 -30.52
C LYS A 4 22.73 -33.72 -31.79
N ILE A 5 22.80 -32.42 -31.99
CA ILE A 5 22.37 -31.75 -33.22
C ILE A 5 23.37 -32.11 -34.33
N THR A 6 22.90 -32.81 -35.36
CA THR A 6 23.74 -33.31 -36.46
C THR A 6 23.59 -32.53 -37.76
N ASP A 7 22.56 -31.70 -37.88
CA ASP A 7 22.23 -30.94 -39.08
C ASP A 7 21.52 -29.61 -38.78
N ILE A 8 21.31 -28.81 -39.83
CA ILE A 8 20.69 -27.47 -39.73
C ILE A 8 19.20 -27.57 -39.42
N GLU A 9 18.51 -28.62 -39.88
CA GLU A 9 17.09 -28.83 -39.63
C GLU A 9 16.84 -29.12 -38.14
N GLY A 10 17.66 -29.97 -37.53
CA GLY A 10 17.66 -30.23 -36.10
C GLY A 10 17.95 -28.97 -35.28
N LEU A 11 18.90 -28.14 -35.73
CA LEU A 11 19.16 -26.85 -35.10
C LEU A 11 17.96 -25.89 -35.18
N ALA A 12 17.36 -25.77 -36.37
CA ALA A 12 16.21 -24.91 -36.61
C ALA A 12 14.98 -25.35 -35.79
N GLY A 13 14.74 -26.66 -35.69
CA GLY A 13 13.67 -27.24 -34.88
C GLY A 13 13.88 -27.01 -33.38
N LEU A 14 15.12 -27.15 -32.89
CA LEU A 14 15.41 -26.84 -31.49
C LEU A 14 15.20 -25.35 -31.19
N ILE A 15 15.70 -24.47 -32.07
CA ILE A 15 15.49 -23.02 -31.97
C ILE A 15 13.99 -22.75 -31.87
N GLN A 16 13.17 -23.18 -32.82
CA GLN A 16 11.71 -22.97 -32.81
C GLN A 16 11.01 -23.44 -31.52
N ARG A 17 11.47 -24.54 -30.91
CA ARG A 17 10.90 -25.04 -29.64
C ARG A 17 11.31 -24.22 -28.42
N THR A 18 12.44 -23.52 -28.47
CA THR A 18 12.99 -22.78 -27.32
C THR A 18 12.74 -21.27 -27.39
N MET A 19 12.54 -20.70 -28.59
CA MET A 19 12.25 -19.26 -28.69
C MET A 19 10.88 -18.95 -28.11
N ALA A 20 10.80 -17.92 -27.28
CA ALA A 20 9.53 -17.28 -27.00
C ALA A 20 9.03 -16.55 -28.27
N SER A 21 7.75 -16.72 -28.55
CA SER A 21 7.05 -15.98 -29.59
C SER A 21 6.68 -14.58 -29.11
N LYS A 22 6.24 -13.72 -30.04
CA LYS A 22 5.71 -12.40 -29.67
C LYS A 22 4.43 -12.48 -28.83
N GLU A 23 3.61 -13.50 -29.07
CA GLU A 23 2.36 -13.74 -28.33
C GLU A 23 2.66 -14.11 -26.87
N ASP A 24 3.72 -14.90 -26.63
CA ASP A 24 4.16 -15.22 -25.26
C ASP A 24 4.53 -13.95 -24.48
N LEU A 25 5.22 -13.01 -25.12
CA LEU A 25 5.65 -11.75 -24.49
C LEU A 25 4.49 -10.79 -24.22
N GLN A 26 3.39 -10.82 -24.98
CA GLN A 26 2.24 -9.94 -24.77
C GLN A 26 1.53 -10.22 -23.44
N THR A 27 1.69 -11.42 -22.88
CA THR A 27 1.11 -11.79 -21.57
C THR A 27 1.93 -11.31 -20.39
N LEU A 28 3.17 -10.86 -20.62
CA LEU A 28 4.05 -10.41 -19.56
C LEU A 28 3.75 -8.95 -19.21
N ALA A 29 3.77 -8.63 -17.92
CA ALA A 29 3.73 -7.26 -17.46
C ALA A 29 4.95 -6.49 -18.00
N SER A 30 4.69 -5.34 -18.60
CA SER A 30 5.73 -4.45 -19.07
C SER A 30 6.28 -3.58 -17.93
N LYS A 31 7.42 -2.93 -18.16
CA LYS A 31 7.93 -1.92 -17.24
C LYS A 31 6.96 -0.75 -17.07
N GLU A 32 6.21 -0.40 -18.12
CA GLU A 32 5.22 0.67 -18.07
C GLU A 32 4.04 0.30 -17.16
N ASP A 33 3.62 -0.97 -17.16
CA ASP A 33 2.57 -1.45 -16.26
C ASP A 33 2.99 -1.31 -14.78
N LEU A 34 4.27 -1.59 -14.48
CA LEU A 34 4.83 -1.40 -13.15
C LEU A 34 4.88 0.08 -12.76
N SER A 35 5.35 0.96 -13.65
CA SER A 35 5.38 2.41 -13.37
C SER A 35 3.98 2.99 -13.15
N ARG A 36 2.97 2.52 -13.91
CA ARG A 36 1.57 2.91 -13.68
C ARG A 36 1.04 2.39 -12.34
N LEU A 37 1.49 1.21 -11.90
CA LEU A 37 1.12 0.68 -10.58
C LEU A 37 1.76 1.50 -9.46
N GLU A 38 3.04 1.87 -9.59
CA GLU A 38 3.76 2.74 -8.65
C GLU A 38 3.05 4.09 -8.50
N GLU A 39 2.71 4.75 -9.61
CA GLU A 39 1.97 6.02 -9.61
C GLU A 39 0.62 5.92 -8.90
N LYS A 40 -0.17 4.87 -9.20
CA LYS A 40 -1.45 4.64 -8.53
C LYS A 40 -1.30 4.40 -7.03
N MET A 41 -0.25 3.68 -6.63
CA MET A 41 0.04 3.45 -5.21
C MET A 41 0.40 4.75 -4.51
N ASP A 42 1.29 5.55 -5.09
CA ASP A 42 1.71 6.84 -4.55
C ASP A 42 0.53 7.79 -4.38
N ASP A 43 -0.34 7.91 -5.39
CA ASP A 43 -1.56 8.72 -5.32
C ASP A 43 -2.52 8.21 -4.24
N GLY A 44 -2.67 6.89 -4.13
CA GLY A 44 -3.45 6.26 -3.07
C GLY A 44 -2.93 6.61 -1.68
N PHE A 45 -1.62 6.48 -1.45
CA PHE A 45 -0.99 6.82 -0.18
C PHE A 45 -1.08 8.31 0.13
N ARG A 46 -0.92 9.19 -0.86
CA ARG A 46 -1.14 10.63 -0.69
C ARG A 46 -2.56 10.93 -0.21
N GLY A 47 -3.57 10.29 -0.81
CA GLY A 47 -4.96 10.44 -0.40
C GLY A 47 -5.24 9.94 1.02
N VAL A 48 -4.63 8.82 1.42
CA VAL A 48 -4.74 8.31 2.79
C VAL A 48 -4.06 9.25 3.78
N ASN A 49 -2.84 9.72 3.49
CA ASN A 49 -2.12 10.63 4.37
C ASN A 49 -2.86 11.96 4.57
N ALA A 50 -3.43 12.53 3.51
CA ALA A 50 -4.24 13.74 3.63
C ALA A 50 -5.45 13.54 4.55
N ARG A 51 -6.12 12.38 4.49
CA ARG A 51 -7.22 12.06 5.41
C ARG A 51 -6.72 11.86 6.85
N LEU A 52 -5.55 11.26 7.03
CA LEU A 52 -4.95 11.09 8.35
C LEU A 52 -4.54 12.43 8.97
N ASP A 53 -4.06 13.37 8.17
CA ASP A 53 -3.72 14.72 8.63
C ASP A 53 -4.99 15.46 9.11
N LEU A 54 -6.09 15.37 8.37
CA LEU A 54 -7.39 15.92 8.80
C LEU A 54 -7.88 15.26 10.09
N VAL A 55 -7.84 13.93 10.19
CA VAL A 55 -8.25 13.23 11.42
C VAL A 55 -7.36 13.63 12.60
N ARG A 56 -6.04 13.79 12.38
CA ARG A 56 -5.09 14.22 13.40
C ARG A 56 -5.41 15.63 13.90
N GLU A 57 -5.80 16.52 13.00
CA GLU A 57 -6.26 17.88 13.32
C GLU A 57 -7.55 17.83 14.14
N ASP A 58 -8.57 17.10 13.66
CA ASP A 58 -9.86 16.98 14.34
C ASP A 58 -9.75 16.46 15.79
N ILE A 59 -8.76 15.61 16.08
CA ILE A 59 -8.56 15.03 17.41
C ILE A 59 -7.45 15.71 18.23
N SER A 60 -6.85 16.80 17.75
CA SER A 60 -5.70 17.46 18.40
C SER A 60 -6.01 17.89 19.83
N ASP A 61 -7.26 18.29 20.08
CA ASP A 61 -7.68 18.92 21.34
C ASP A 61 -8.22 17.91 22.36
N LEU A 62 -8.40 16.64 21.97
CA LEU A 62 -8.91 15.59 22.87
C LEU A 62 -8.10 15.43 24.18
N PRO A 63 -6.75 15.54 24.19
CA PRO A 63 -5.99 15.49 25.44
C PRO A 63 -6.33 16.65 26.39
N ALA A 64 -6.48 17.87 25.87
CA ALA A 64 -6.83 19.04 26.67
C ALA A 64 -8.25 18.90 27.24
N ILE A 65 -9.22 18.52 26.39
CA ILE A 65 -10.60 18.25 26.82
C ILE A 65 -10.64 17.17 27.91
N ARG A 66 -9.84 16.11 27.77
CA ARG A 66 -9.76 15.04 28.79
C ARG A 66 -9.24 15.57 30.12
N HIS A 67 -8.24 16.45 30.11
CA HIS A 67 -7.74 17.09 31.33
C HIS A 67 -8.80 17.99 31.97
N GLU A 68 -9.47 18.84 31.19
CA GLU A 68 -10.53 19.72 31.69
C GLU A 68 -11.69 18.93 32.32
N LEU A 69 -12.10 17.82 31.69
CA LEU A 69 -13.13 16.94 32.25
C LEU A 69 -12.69 16.28 33.57
N GLN A 70 -11.41 15.91 33.70
CA GLN A 70 -10.88 15.36 34.95
C GLN A 70 -10.92 16.41 36.08
N ASP A 71 -10.54 17.65 35.77
CA ASP A 71 -10.57 18.75 36.72
C ASP A 71 -12.00 19.08 37.15
N LEU A 72 -12.93 19.14 36.20
CA LEU A 72 -14.35 19.34 36.48
C LEU A 72 -14.91 18.21 37.36
N ARG A 73 -14.58 16.95 37.07
CA ARG A 73 -14.98 15.81 37.89
C ARG A 73 -14.49 15.94 39.33
N GLN A 74 -13.22 16.33 39.54
CA GLN A 74 -12.68 16.55 40.89
C GLN A 74 -13.34 17.72 41.62
N ARG A 75 -13.77 18.75 40.88
CA ARG A 75 -14.49 19.90 41.47
C ARG A 75 -15.90 19.50 41.91
N VAL A 76 -16.62 18.75 41.08
CA VAL A 76 -17.94 18.22 41.42
C VAL A 76 -17.86 17.33 42.66
N GLU A 77 -16.91 16.41 42.72
CA GLU A 77 -16.73 15.52 43.89
C GLU A 77 -16.46 16.31 45.18
N ARG A 78 -15.70 17.42 45.10
CA ARG A 78 -15.47 18.31 46.26
C ARG A 78 -16.73 19.02 46.71
N LEU A 79 -17.54 19.52 45.77
CA LEU A 79 -18.80 20.20 46.08
C LEU A 79 -19.83 19.24 46.68
N GLU A 80 -19.92 18.01 46.16
CA GLU A 80 -20.78 16.97 46.71
C GLU A 80 -20.41 16.65 48.16
N LYS A 81 -19.11 16.53 48.48
CA LYS A 81 -18.63 16.32 49.85
C LYS A 81 -18.88 17.50 50.79
N GLN A 82 -18.96 18.73 50.28
CA GLN A 82 -19.24 19.92 51.08
C GLN A 82 -20.74 20.17 51.30
N SER A 83 -21.61 19.54 50.51
CA SER A 83 -23.06 19.71 50.57
C SER A 83 -23.76 18.65 51.45
N VAL A 84 -23.00 17.75 52.08
CA VAL A 84 -23.45 16.72 53.04
C VAL A 84 -22.90 17.08 54.42
#